data_AF-A0A6I9V3J9-F1
#
_entry.id   AF-A0A6I9V3J9-F1
#
_cell.length_a   1.000
_cell.length_b   1.000
_cell.length_c   1.000
_cell.angle_alpha   90.00
_cell.angle_beta   90.00
_cell.angle_gamma   90.00
#
_symmetry.space_group_name_H-M   'P 1'
#
loop_
_entity.id
_entity.type
_entity.pdbx_description
1 polymer ?
#
loop_
_entity_poly.entity_id
_entity_poly.type
_entity_poly.pdbx_seq_one_letter_code
_entity_poly.pdbx_strand_id
1 'polypeptide(L)'
;MPGLSCVICSEVYRNSDVICSTSCGHVFHFQCLQQWQSRETSCPQCRFRNPQTHKLYIDFDETATDIKLNETKAQLDLTEKSRSELQLQLDVTESNISGIQILLSQAEDKILDLEYKNDYLKAQNDSREQAIAKAAEESEDFLVKIASLEDNFKEVLLEKEKLALEMEKRVSECTILKDANNKLETLVKRNENFLSNTRKQYEAVESALKVKVEQLKDELITKSALIQQLENRIREIGSNKQNSQQYSDQREIQRHNTTEIIIQKLKLEKELEQTLDKIVELENNHIRDIEFLNLEIDSLKADNERKDNEIANRKEEHAKMMTRLTSLGSKATEMALRKRIELLNTKLEETRSELESSLKNSAELNRVISKIKAESKVVEGANSSVVKYSSAIQPQNTTASSTNQIAEKCEENTSVVIRGVCDSDIKNPLADTVLMLTEIMNLPCTAADIKDVFKLNNTFKLRNNIQKDKTTLVVAFTTLNMKIKFLENKSKLRNKALVVSAFVDNETNKLFHYAKSLKSLGYHVFCKNNSVFARVGDNSQILKINSKLEVDNITKNSNQQISEKHKMSLTGAKHKSVIHKKKEDENAQLSAEECDEEFYRK
;
A
#
# COMPACT_ATOMS: atom_id res chain seq x y z
N MET A 1 -69.07 94.72 -41.49
CA MET A 1 -69.88 93.82 -42.36
C MET A 1 -70.94 94.67 -43.04
N PRO A 2 -71.10 94.66 -44.38
CA PRO A 2 -72.24 95.33 -45.00
C PRO A 2 -73.50 94.62 -44.49
N GLY A 3 -74.37 95.34 -43.79
CA GLY A 3 -75.59 94.76 -43.21
C GLY A 3 -76.44 94.11 -44.28
N LEU A 4 -77.00 92.92 -43.99
CA LEU A 4 -77.96 92.27 -44.88
C LEU A 4 -79.12 93.25 -45.11
N SER A 5 -79.39 93.61 -46.37
CA SER A 5 -80.37 94.62 -46.72
C SER A 5 -81.33 94.14 -47.81
N CYS A 6 -82.53 94.70 -47.83
CA CYS A 6 -83.52 94.35 -48.83
C CYS A 6 -83.24 95.09 -50.14
N VAL A 7 -83.05 94.36 -51.24
CA VAL A 7 -82.74 94.95 -52.56
C VAL A 7 -83.88 95.82 -53.13
N ILE A 8 -85.11 95.67 -52.62
CA ILE A 8 -86.27 96.44 -53.09
C ILE A 8 -86.32 97.85 -52.49
N CYS A 9 -86.08 98.00 -51.18
CA CYS A 9 -86.08 99.30 -50.49
C CYS A 9 -84.69 99.82 -50.12
N SER A 10 -83.65 98.99 -50.27
CA SER A 10 -82.26 99.23 -49.87
C SER A 10 -82.02 99.41 -48.35
N GLU A 11 -82.98 99.07 -47.49
CA GLU A 11 -82.84 99.16 -46.02
C GLU A 11 -82.23 97.90 -45.40
N VAL A 12 -81.39 98.07 -44.37
CA VAL A 12 -80.76 96.98 -43.59
C VAL A 12 -81.81 96.33 -42.68
N TYR A 13 -81.79 95.00 -42.61
CA TYR A 13 -82.70 94.24 -41.76
C TYR A 13 -82.48 94.51 -40.27
N ARG A 14 -83.57 94.61 -39.52
CA ARG A 14 -83.59 94.76 -38.07
C ARG A 14 -84.37 93.60 -37.43
N ASN A 15 -84.18 93.35 -36.13
CA ASN A 15 -84.91 92.29 -35.40
C ASN A 15 -86.43 92.45 -35.46
N SER A 16 -86.93 93.68 -35.66
CA SER A 16 -88.35 93.99 -35.79
C SER A 16 -88.92 93.69 -37.18
N ASP A 17 -88.07 93.44 -38.17
CA ASP A 17 -88.49 93.32 -39.56
C ASP A 17 -89.03 91.93 -39.85
N VAL A 18 -90.15 91.87 -40.57
CA VAL A 18 -90.64 90.60 -41.10
C VAL A 18 -89.89 90.31 -42.40
N ILE A 19 -88.85 89.48 -42.28
CA ILE A 19 -88.01 89.07 -43.39
C ILE A 19 -88.58 87.80 -44.00
N CYS A 20 -88.52 87.68 -45.32
CA CYS A 20 -88.90 86.46 -46.02
C CYS A 20 -87.88 86.09 -47.07
N SER A 21 -87.69 84.78 -47.24
CA SER A 21 -86.95 84.22 -48.35
C SER A 21 -87.92 83.69 -49.41
N THR A 22 -87.51 83.84 -50.65
CA THR A 22 -88.16 83.23 -51.80
C THR A 22 -87.63 81.81 -52.01
N SER A 23 -88.39 80.95 -52.69
CA SER A 23 -87.92 79.60 -53.08
C SER A 23 -86.70 79.62 -54.01
N CYS A 24 -86.39 80.77 -54.62
CA CYS A 24 -85.14 81.01 -55.35
C CYS A 24 -83.98 81.51 -54.46
N GLY A 25 -84.13 81.53 -53.13
CA GLY A 25 -83.08 81.84 -52.16
C GLY A 25 -82.84 83.33 -51.88
N HIS A 26 -83.56 84.24 -52.55
CA HIS A 26 -83.40 85.68 -52.33
C HIS A 26 -84.27 86.17 -51.18
N VAL A 27 -83.72 87.08 -50.39
CA VAL A 27 -84.30 87.54 -49.13
C VAL A 27 -84.77 88.98 -49.27
N PHE A 28 -85.96 89.29 -48.75
CA PHE A 28 -86.59 90.61 -48.83
C PHE A 28 -87.42 90.88 -47.56
N HIS A 29 -87.73 92.14 -47.27
CA HIS A 29 -88.84 92.43 -46.39
C HIS A 29 -90.13 91.87 -46.97
N PHE A 30 -90.94 91.24 -46.14
CA PHE A 30 -92.20 90.64 -46.55
C PHE A 30 -93.12 91.65 -47.25
N GLN A 31 -93.20 92.87 -46.71
CA GLN A 31 -93.98 93.96 -47.29
C GLN A 31 -93.47 94.36 -48.68
N CYS A 32 -92.15 94.50 -48.84
CA CYS A 32 -91.54 94.88 -50.12
C CYS A 32 -91.77 93.80 -51.18
N LEU A 33 -91.62 92.53 -50.82
CA LEU A 33 -91.87 91.42 -51.75
C LEU A 33 -93.36 91.31 -52.11
N GLN A 34 -94.27 91.49 -51.16
CA GLN A 34 -95.71 91.47 -51.41
C GLN A 34 -96.15 92.59 -52.36
N GLN A 35 -95.61 93.81 -52.17
CA GLN A 35 -95.87 94.92 -53.09
C GLN A 35 -95.35 94.63 -54.49
N TRP A 36 -94.17 94.03 -54.62
CA TRP A 36 -93.62 93.64 -55.93
C TRP A 36 -94.48 92.58 -56.62
N GLN A 37 -94.90 91.55 -55.88
CA GLN A 37 -95.74 90.46 -56.40
C GLN A 37 -97.13 90.91 -56.86
N SER A 38 -97.63 92.05 -56.37
CA SER A 38 -98.89 92.64 -56.85
C SER A 38 -98.80 93.16 -58.30
N ARG A 39 -97.58 93.49 -58.75
CA ARG A 39 -97.33 94.04 -60.10
C ARG A 39 -96.71 93.01 -61.02
N GLU A 40 -95.80 92.20 -60.50
CA GLU A 40 -95.11 91.19 -61.28
C GLU A 40 -94.96 89.86 -60.54
N THR A 41 -95.23 88.78 -61.25
CA THR A 41 -95.21 87.42 -60.69
C THR A 41 -93.81 86.81 -60.61
N SER A 42 -92.75 87.63 -60.67
CA SER A 42 -91.36 87.17 -60.70
C SER A 42 -90.54 87.73 -59.54
N CYS A 43 -89.51 87.00 -59.11
CA CYS A 43 -88.58 87.47 -58.09
C CYS A 43 -87.92 88.80 -58.52
N PRO A 44 -87.90 89.85 -57.67
CA PRO A 44 -87.30 91.13 -58.02
C PRO A 44 -85.80 91.05 -58.37
N GLN A 45 -85.10 90.06 -57.83
CA GLN A 45 -83.65 89.93 -57.99
C GLN A 45 -83.23 89.01 -59.13
N CYS A 46 -83.86 87.84 -59.28
CA CYS A 46 -83.49 86.85 -60.30
C CYS A 46 -84.56 86.57 -61.35
N ARG A 47 -85.73 87.22 -61.26
CA ARG A 47 -86.88 87.06 -62.17
C ARG A 47 -87.44 85.64 -62.28
N PHE A 48 -87.10 84.75 -61.34
CA PHE A 48 -87.74 83.44 -61.21
C PHE A 48 -89.26 83.60 -61.04
N ARG A 49 -90.07 82.89 -61.83
CA ARG A 49 -91.54 83.04 -61.80
C ARG A 49 -92.18 82.31 -60.63
N ASN A 50 -93.21 82.94 -60.05
CA ASN A 50 -94.02 82.46 -58.95
C ASN A 50 -93.22 81.83 -57.79
N PRO A 51 -92.21 82.53 -57.23
CA PRO A 51 -91.46 82.00 -56.10
C PRO A 51 -92.35 81.89 -54.87
N GLN A 52 -92.34 80.74 -54.21
CA GLN A 52 -93.00 80.59 -52.90
C GLN A 52 -92.24 81.38 -51.85
N THR A 53 -92.94 81.97 -50.89
CA THR A 53 -92.35 82.82 -49.86
C THR A 53 -92.42 82.15 -48.49
N HIS A 54 -91.31 82.16 -47.76
CA HIS A 54 -91.20 81.61 -46.41
C HIS A 54 -90.63 82.69 -45.48
N LYS A 55 -91.28 82.92 -44.33
CA LYS A 55 -90.80 83.90 -43.35
C LYS A 55 -89.53 83.38 -42.66
N LEU A 56 -88.53 84.26 -42.54
CA LEU A 56 -87.30 84.00 -41.81
C LEU A 56 -87.36 84.69 -40.45
N TYR A 57 -86.98 83.97 -39.40
CA TYR A 57 -86.76 84.50 -38.06
C TYR A 57 -85.25 84.52 -37.83
N ILE A 58 -84.66 85.70 -37.84
CA ILE A 58 -83.22 85.90 -37.65
C ILE A 58 -83.04 86.63 -36.32
N ASP A 59 -82.25 86.03 -35.43
CA ASP A 59 -81.87 86.64 -34.15
C ASP A 59 -80.50 87.32 -34.33
N PHE A 60 -80.41 88.59 -33.92
CA PHE A 60 -79.21 89.42 -34.11
C PHE A 60 -78.51 89.76 -32.78
N ASP A 61 -78.79 89.05 -31.68
CA ASP A 61 -78.17 89.31 -30.38
C ASP A 61 -76.73 88.74 -30.28
N GLU A 62 -75.73 89.57 -30.58
CA GLU A 62 -74.30 89.23 -30.51
C GLU A 62 -73.78 89.01 -29.07
N THR A 63 -74.50 89.46 -28.03
CA THR A 63 -74.00 89.45 -26.64
C THR A 63 -74.03 88.06 -25.98
N ALA A 64 -74.97 87.20 -26.35
CA ALA A 64 -75.08 85.83 -25.82
C ALA A 64 -73.96 84.90 -26.32
N THR A 65 -73.41 85.20 -27.50
CA THR A 65 -72.27 84.49 -28.08
C THR A 65 -70.96 84.78 -27.36
N ASP A 66 -70.74 86.04 -26.94
CA ASP A 66 -69.51 86.44 -26.26
C ASP A 66 -69.37 85.87 -24.85
N ILE A 67 -70.49 85.73 -24.11
CA ILE A 67 -70.50 85.13 -22.77
C ILE A 67 -70.10 83.64 -22.85
N LYS A 68 -70.70 82.88 -23.78
CA LYS A 68 -70.34 81.47 -23.99
C LYS A 68 -68.90 81.31 -24.47
N LEU A 69 -68.40 82.23 -25.28
CA LEU A 69 -67.01 82.22 -25.74
C LEU A 69 -66.02 82.44 -24.58
N ASN A 70 -66.35 83.32 -23.64
CA ASN A 70 -65.51 83.58 -22.46
C ASN A 70 -65.54 82.42 -21.45
N GLU A 71 -66.71 81.81 -21.21
CA GLU A 71 -66.83 80.62 -20.36
C GLU A 71 -66.05 79.42 -20.92
N THR A 72 -66.14 79.18 -22.22
CA THR A 72 -65.40 78.11 -22.89
C THR A 72 -63.89 78.36 -22.89
N LYS A 73 -63.44 79.62 -23.06
CA LYS A 73 -62.04 80.00 -22.89
C LYS A 73 -61.52 79.73 -21.47
N ALA A 74 -62.28 80.10 -20.44
CA ALA A 74 -61.88 79.87 -19.06
C ALA A 74 -61.77 78.37 -18.72
N GLN A 75 -62.67 77.54 -19.27
CA GLN A 75 -62.59 76.09 -19.16
C GLN A 75 -61.37 75.54 -19.90
N LEU A 76 -61.06 76.05 -21.10
CA LEU A 76 -59.89 75.64 -21.87
C LEU A 76 -58.59 75.93 -21.09
N ASP A 77 -58.43 77.13 -20.54
CA ASP A 77 -57.25 77.51 -19.74
C ASP A 77 -57.06 76.62 -18.51
N LEU A 78 -58.15 76.26 -17.83
CA LEU A 78 -58.12 75.34 -16.69
C LEU A 78 -57.68 73.94 -17.11
N THR A 79 -58.21 73.43 -18.23
CA THR A 79 -57.81 72.12 -18.76
C THR A 79 -56.36 72.10 -19.25
N GLU A 80 -55.86 73.19 -19.84
CA GLU A 80 -54.47 73.30 -20.27
C GLU A 80 -53.49 73.33 -19.10
N LYS A 81 -53.85 74.01 -17.99
CA LYS A 81 -53.08 73.95 -16.75
C LYS A 81 -53.04 72.54 -16.18
N SER A 82 -54.19 71.87 -16.10
CA SER A 82 -54.24 70.48 -15.62
C SER A 82 -53.45 69.52 -16.50
N ARG A 83 -53.48 69.72 -17.83
CA ARG A 83 -52.69 68.93 -18.79
C ARG A 83 -51.20 69.15 -18.58
N SER A 84 -50.78 70.39 -18.37
CA SER A 84 -49.36 70.72 -18.14
C SER A 84 -48.84 70.12 -16.82
N GLU A 85 -49.66 70.14 -15.77
CA GLU A 85 -49.34 69.49 -14.49
C GLU A 85 -49.21 67.97 -14.63
N LEU A 86 -50.15 67.32 -15.32
CA LEU A 86 -50.09 65.88 -15.58
C LEU A 86 -48.88 65.50 -16.44
N GLN A 87 -48.49 66.35 -17.40
CA GLN A 87 -47.30 66.12 -18.21
C GLN A 87 -46.03 66.15 -17.36
N LEU A 88 -45.89 67.13 -16.46
CA LEU A 88 -44.75 67.20 -15.54
C LEU A 88 -44.68 65.96 -14.64
N GLN A 89 -45.82 65.49 -14.14
CA GLN A 89 -45.87 64.26 -13.35
C GLN A 89 -45.45 63.03 -14.18
N LEU A 90 -45.89 62.96 -15.44
CA LEU A 90 -45.49 61.89 -16.36
C LEU A 90 -43.98 61.88 -16.55
N ASP A 91 -43.38 63.04 -16.87
CA ASP A 91 -41.94 63.18 -17.10
C ASP A 91 -41.12 62.76 -15.87
N VAL A 92 -41.58 63.13 -14.66
CA VAL A 92 -40.95 62.71 -13.40
C VAL A 92 -41.06 61.20 -13.20
N THR A 93 -42.23 60.60 -13.49
CA THR A 93 -42.40 59.15 -13.37
C THR A 93 -41.56 58.37 -14.38
N GLU A 94 -41.43 58.86 -15.62
CA GLU A 94 -40.56 58.24 -16.65
C GLU A 94 -39.09 58.28 -16.24
N SER A 95 -38.64 59.40 -15.66
CA SER A 95 -37.29 59.52 -15.10
C SER A 95 -37.06 58.52 -13.95
N ASN A 96 -38.03 58.39 -13.05
CA ASN A 96 -37.95 57.42 -11.94
C ASN A 96 -37.94 55.97 -12.43
N ILE A 97 -38.77 55.62 -13.42
CA ILE A 97 -38.80 54.28 -14.03
C ILE A 97 -37.44 53.95 -14.67
N SER A 98 -36.86 54.92 -15.39
CA SER A 98 -35.53 54.77 -15.99
C SER A 98 -34.45 54.53 -14.92
N GLY A 99 -34.51 55.27 -13.81
CA GLY A 99 -33.61 55.07 -12.67
C GLY A 99 -33.74 53.70 -12.03
N ILE A 100 -34.98 53.22 -11.85
CA ILE A 100 -35.26 51.89 -11.30
C ILE A 100 -34.76 50.79 -12.25
N GLN A 101 -34.95 50.94 -13.57
CA GLN A 101 -34.45 49.97 -14.56
C GLN A 101 -32.93 49.82 -14.53
N ILE A 102 -32.20 50.92 -14.39
CA ILE A 102 -30.74 50.89 -14.25
C ILE A 102 -30.34 50.14 -12.97
N LEU A 103 -31.00 50.42 -11.84
CA LEU A 103 -30.74 49.72 -10.59
C LEU A 103 -31.07 48.23 -10.67
N LEU A 104 -32.15 47.87 -11.38
CA LEU A 104 -32.54 46.48 -11.59
C LEU A 104 -31.45 45.73 -12.37
N SER A 105 -30.98 46.30 -13.48
CA SER A 105 -29.89 45.74 -14.29
C SER A 105 -28.61 45.58 -13.48
N GLN A 106 -28.24 46.57 -12.66
CA GLN A 106 -27.06 46.46 -11.78
C GLN A 106 -27.21 45.37 -10.70
N ALA A 107 -28.44 45.12 -10.23
CA ALA A 107 -28.71 44.06 -9.28
C ALA A 107 -28.65 42.68 -9.95
N GLU A 108 -29.18 42.54 -11.16
CA GLU A 108 -29.10 41.33 -11.98
C GLU A 108 -27.65 40.93 -12.28
N ASP A 109 -26.81 41.89 -12.68
CA ASP A 109 -25.37 41.65 -12.91
C ASP A 109 -24.64 41.17 -11.64
N LYS A 110 -24.99 41.72 -10.48
CA LYS A 110 -24.43 41.28 -9.19
C LYS A 110 -24.91 39.90 -8.79
N ILE A 111 -26.16 39.56 -9.06
CA ILE A 111 -26.68 38.21 -8.80
C ILE A 111 -25.89 37.20 -9.64
N LEU A 112 -25.67 37.48 -10.92
CA LEU A 112 -24.87 36.62 -11.80
C LEU A 112 -23.43 36.43 -11.30
N ASP A 113 -22.75 37.49 -10.86
CA ASP A 113 -21.39 37.39 -10.30
C ASP A 113 -21.36 36.58 -9.00
N LEU A 114 -22.37 36.75 -8.14
CA LEU A 114 -22.51 35.98 -6.90
C LEU A 114 -22.81 34.51 -7.17
N GLU A 115 -23.67 34.20 -8.15
CA GLU A 115 -23.96 32.83 -8.59
C GLU A 115 -22.69 32.14 -9.09
N TYR A 116 -21.91 32.81 -9.95
CA TYR A 116 -20.63 32.29 -10.43
C TYR A 116 -19.64 32.01 -9.28
N LYS A 117 -19.52 32.93 -8.31
CA LYS A 117 -18.67 32.72 -7.13
C LYS A 117 -19.15 31.57 -6.26
N ASN A 118 -20.46 31.40 -6.12
CA ASN A 118 -21.05 30.34 -5.31
C ASN A 118 -20.81 28.97 -5.96
N ASP A 119 -20.98 28.86 -7.28
CA ASP A 119 -20.67 27.64 -8.03
C ASP A 119 -19.18 27.27 -7.94
N TYR A 120 -18.29 28.27 -8.03
CA TYR A 120 -16.86 28.06 -7.83
C TYR A 120 -16.53 27.54 -6.41
N LEU A 121 -17.10 28.16 -5.38
CA LEU A 121 -16.91 27.73 -3.99
C LEU A 121 -17.50 26.34 -3.74
N LYS A 122 -18.61 26.01 -4.39
CA LYS A 122 -19.24 24.69 -4.30
C LYS A 122 -18.33 23.62 -4.91
N ALA A 123 -17.82 23.84 -6.12
CA ALA A 123 -16.86 22.92 -6.74
C ALA A 123 -15.58 22.75 -5.91
N GLN A 124 -15.09 23.82 -5.27
CA GLN A 124 -13.95 23.75 -4.37
C GLN A 124 -14.26 22.93 -3.10
N ASN A 125 -15.44 23.08 -2.52
CA ASN A 125 -15.87 22.30 -1.37
C ASN A 125 -16.05 20.82 -1.71
N ASP A 126 -16.66 20.50 -2.85
CA ASP A 126 -16.83 19.11 -3.32
C ASP A 126 -15.46 18.43 -3.50
N SER A 127 -14.49 19.14 -4.09
CA SER A 127 -13.11 18.67 -4.23
C SER A 127 -12.44 18.42 -2.86
N ARG A 128 -12.65 19.33 -1.90
CA ARG A 128 -12.10 19.19 -0.55
C ARG A 128 -12.76 18.05 0.23
N GLU A 129 -14.06 17.86 0.11
CA GLU A 129 -14.77 16.72 0.70
C GLU A 129 -14.29 15.39 0.13
N GLN A 130 -14.06 15.32 -1.18
CA GLN A 130 -13.51 14.12 -1.81
C GLN A 130 -12.08 13.82 -1.31
N ALA A 131 -11.24 14.85 -1.14
CA ALA A 131 -9.90 14.68 -0.57
C ALA A 131 -9.95 14.20 0.89
N ILE A 132 -10.86 14.74 1.70
CA ILE A 132 -11.06 14.31 3.09
C ILE A 132 -11.55 12.85 3.13
N ALA A 133 -12.49 12.47 2.28
CA ALA A 133 -13.00 11.10 2.21
C ALA A 133 -11.90 10.11 1.83
N LYS A 134 -11.06 10.45 0.84
CA LYS A 134 -9.90 9.63 0.46
C LYS A 134 -8.89 9.50 1.61
N ALA A 135 -8.56 10.60 2.28
CA ALA A 135 -7.65 10.58 3.42
C ALA A 135 -8.20 9.76 4.60
N ALA A 136 -9.52 9.77 4.81
CA ALA A 136 -10.17 8.95 5.83
C ALA A 136 -10.10 7.45 5.49
N GLU A 137 -10.30 7.07 4.22
CA GLU A 137 -10.15 5.69 3.75
C GLU A 137 -8.70 5.18 3.91
N GLU A 138 -7.72 6.02 3.53
CA GLU A 138 -6.30 5.73 3.75
C GLU A 138 -5.97 5.56 5.23
N SER A 139 -6.50 6.42 6.11
CA SER A 139 -6.31 6.31 7.55
C SER A 139 -6.89 5.01 8.12
N GLU A 140 -8.03 4.55 7.62
CA GLU A 140 -8.63 3.28 8.05
C GLU A 140 -7.78 2.08 7.64
N ASP A 141 -7.19 2.08 6.44
CA ASP A 141 -6.25 1.04 6.01
C ASP A 141 -4.99 1.01 6.90
N PHE A 142 -4.47 2.19 7.29
CA PHE A 142 -3.38 2.27 8.26
C PHE A 142 -3.76 1.67 9.63
N LEU A 143 -4.97 1.91 10.12
CA LEU A 143 -5.43 1.32 11.39
C LEU A 143 -5.49 -0.21 11.34
N VAL A 144 -6.00 -0.78 10.24
CA VAL A 144 -6.00 -2.25 10.04
C VAL A 144 -4.57 -2.80 10.03
N LYS A 145 -3.64 -2.09 9.41
CA LYS A 145 -2.23 -2.49 9.33
C LYS A 145 -1.54 -2.41 10.69
N ILE A 146 -1.83 -1.39 11.48
CA ILE A 146 -1.35 -1.25 12.86
C ILE A 146 -1.88 -2.42 13.70
N ALA A 147 -3.17 -2.72 13.65
CA ALA A 147 -3.75 -3.84 14.40
C ALA A 147 -3.08 -5.19 14.05
N SER A 148 -2.81 -5.44 12.75
CA SER A 148 -2.08 -6.64 12.32
C SER A 148 -0.64 -6.67 12.86
N LEU A 149 0.05 -5.53 12.90
CA LEU A 149 1.40 -5.45 13.46
C LEU A 149 1.41 -5.67 14.98
N GLU A 150 0.41 -5.17 15.70
CA GLU A 150 0.25 -5.40 17.13
C GLU A 150 0.04 -6.88 17.45
N ASP A 151 -0.76 -7.59 16.66
CA ASP A 151 -0.97 -9.02 16.85
C ASP A 151 0.30 -9.83 16.55
N ASN A 152 1.03 -9.48 15.48
CA ASN A 152 2.35 -10.08 15.21
C ASN A 152 3.34 -9.82 16.37
N PHE A 153 3.28 -8.64 16.98
CA PHE A 153 4.16 -8.30 18.12
C PHE A 153 3.81 -9.12 19.36
N LYS A 154 2.53 -9.36 19.63
CA LYS A 154 2.08 -10.25 20.72
C LYS A 154 2.58 -11.68 20.50
N GLU A 155 2.53 -12.19 19.27
CA GLU A 155 3.02 -13.54 18.95
C GLU A 155 4.53 -13.66 19.20
N VAL A 156 5.32 -12.67 18.76
CA VAL A 156 6.77 -12.63 19.02
C VAL A 156 7.08 -12.55 20.52
N LEU A 157 6.29 -11.80 21.30
CA LEU A 157 6.46 -11.74 22.75
C LEU A 157 6.21 -13.09 23.42
N LEU A 158 5.16 -13.81 23.02
CA LEU A 158 4.87 -15.16 23.51
C LEU A 158 6.00 -16.15 23.16
N GLU A 159 6.54 -16.08 21.95
CA GLU A 159 7.65 -16.93 21.53
C GLU A 159 8.93 -16.63 22.33
N LYS A 160 9.22 -15.35 22.58
CA LYS A 160 10.34 -14.91 23.43
C LYS A 160 10.21 -15.47 24.85
N GLU A 161 9.02 -15.41 25.45
CA GLU A 161 8.79 -15.90 26.81
C GLU A 161 8.97 -17.42 26.91
N LYS A 162 8.50 -18.17 25.90
CA LYS A 162 8.73 -19.62 25.79
C LYS A 162 10.22 -19.96 25.66
N LEU A 163 10.97 -19.22 24.86
CA LEU A 163 12.42 -19.39 24.70
C LEU A 163 13.17 -19.09 26.01
N ALA A 164 12.74 -18.09 26.77
CA ALA A 164 13.35 -17.75 28.06
C ALA A 164 13.18 -18.90 29.07
N LEU A 165 11.99 -19.48 29.19
CA LEU A 165 11.72 -20.64 30.05
C LEU A 165 12.56 -21.86 29.68
N GLU A 166 12.68 -22.16 28.38
CA GLU A 166 13.53 -23.26 27.92
C GLU A 166 15.01 -23.00 28.23
N MET A 167 15.48 -21.76 28.06
CA MET A 167 16.85 -21.40 28.39
C MET A 167 17.13 -21.54 29.89
N GLU A 168 16.21 -21.14 30.76
CA GLU A 168 16.32 -21.30 32.21
C GLU A 168 16.41 -22.79 32.60
N LYS A 169 15.58 -23.64 32.00
CA LYS A 169 15.66 -25.09 32.17
C LYS A 169 17.02 -25.63 31.75
N ARG A 170 17.55 -25.23 30.58
CA ARG A 170 18.86 -25.66 30.09
C ARG A 170 20.01 -25.19 30.99
N VAL A 171 19.90 -23.99 31.55
CA VAL A 171 20.88 -23.49 32.54
C VAL A 171 20.86 -24.36 33.80
N SER A 172 19.69 -24.75 34.30
CA SER A 172 19.58 -25.66 35.45
C SER A 172 20.16 -27.06 35.17
N GLU A 173 20.02 -27.58 33.95
CA GLU A 173 20.67 -28.84 33.56
C GLU A 173 22.19 -28.71 33.56
N CYS A 174 22.73 -27.59 33.06
CA CYS A 174 24.16 -27.32 33.05
C CYS A 174 24.76 -27.20 34.47
N THR A 175 24.04 -26.65 35.45
CA THR A 175 24.53 -26.58 36.84
C THR A 175 24.65 -27.96 37.46
N ILE A 176 23.65 -28.83 37.25
CA ILE A 176 23.67 -30.22 37.72
C ILE A 176 24.85 -30.99 37.11
N LEU A 177 25.06 -30.85 35.79
CA LEU A 177 26.19 -31.49 35.10
C LEU A 177 27.53 -30.97 35.61
N LYS A 178 27.65 -29.67 35.88
CA LYS A 178 28.86 -29.08 36.45
C LYS A 178 29.19 -29.68 37.82
N ASP A 179 28.19 -29.82 38.69
CA ASP A 179 28.38 -30.41 40.01
C ASP A 179 28.76 -31.90 39.93
N ALA A 180 28.15 -32.65 39.00
CA ALA A 180 28.54 -34.03 38.73
C ALA A 180 29.99 -34.12 38.22
N ASN A 181 30.42 -33.21 37.37
CA ASN A 181 31.78 -33.19 36.84
C ASN A 181 32.82 -32.85 37.92
N ASN A 182 32.50 -31.91 38.82
CA ASN A 182 33.34 -31.61 39.98
C ASN A 182 33.51 -32.84 40.90
N LYS A 183 32.41 -33.59 41.15
CA LYS A 183 32.47 -34.85 41.90
C LYS A 183 33.36 -35.88 41.19
N LEU A 184 33.20 -36.03 39.88
CA LEU A 184 34.05 -36.93 39.09
C LEU A 184 35.53 -36.55 39.21
N GLU A 185 35.85 -35.26 39.10
CA GLU A 185 37.23 -34.77 39.22
C GLU A 185 37.85 -35.11 40.58
N THR A 186 37.09 -34.96 41.67
CA THR A 186 37.56 -35.37 43.01
C THR A 186 37.79 -36.87 43.13
N LEU A 187 36.95 -37.69 42.50
CA LEU A 187 37.12 -39.15 42.48
C LEU A 187 38.34 -39.56 41.66
N VAL A 188 38.59 -38.91 40.52
CA VAL A 188 39.79 -39.14 39.69
C VAL A 188 41.04 -38.85 40.51
N LYS A 189 41.13 -37.68 41.16
CA LYS A 189 42.27 -37.34 42.03
C LYS A 189 42.48 -38.34 43.16
N ARG A 190 41.39 -38.85 43.76
CA ARG A 190 41.46 -39.90 44.79
C ARG A 190 42.05 -41.19 44.23
N ASN A 191 41.61 -41.61 43.04
CA ASN A 191 42.09 -42.84 42.41
C ASN A 191 43.55 -42.71 41.95
N GLU A 192 43.96 -41.56 41.44
CA GLU A 192 45.37 -41.28 41.09
C GLU A 192 46.29 -41.40 42.32
N ASN A 193 45.87 -40.82 43.46
CA ASN A 193 46.61 -40.95 44.72
C ASN A 193 46.67 -42.40 45.21
N PHE A 194 45.56 -43.14 45.10
CA PHE A 194 45.53 -44.56 45.45
C PHE A 194 46.51 -45.37 44.59
N LEU A 195 46.45 -45.22 43.27
CA LEU A 195 47.36 -45.86 42.32
C LEU A 195 48.83 -45.53 42.61
N SER A 196 49.14 -44.25 42.87
CA SER A 196 50.50 -43.84 43.25
C SER A 196 50.97 -44.53 44.52
N ASN A 197 50.11 -44.69 45.52
CA ASN A 197 50.48 -45.36 46.77
C ASN A 197 50.69 -46.87 46.57
N THR A 198 49.79 -47.53 45.84
CA THR A 198 49.92 -48.95 45.50
C THR A 198 51.20 -49.21 44.70
N ARG A 199 51.52 -48.35 43.74
CA ARG A 199 52.77 -48.44 42.97
C ARG A 199 54.00 -48.36 43.86
N LYS A 200 54.05 -47.41 44.81
CA LYS A 200 55.17 -47.29 45.76
C LYS A 200 55.31 -48.54 46.65
N GLN A 201 54.19 -49.12 47.08
CA GLN A 201 54.21 -50.36 47.86
C GLN A 201 54.78 -51.52 47.04
N TYR A 202 54.38 -51.63 45.77
CA TYR A 202 54.91 -52.64 44.86
C TYR A 202 56.42 -52.48 44.64
N GLU A 203 56.89 -51.27 44.32
CA GLU A 203 58.32 -50.96 44.13
C GLU A 203 59.15 -51.27 45.38
N ALA A 204 58.60 -51.07 46.57
CA ALA A 204 59.26 -51.42 47.83
C ALA A 204 59.41 -52.94 48.03
N VAL A 205 58.35 -53.72 47.72
CA VAL A 205 58.37 -55.18 47.81
C VAL A 205 59.34 -55.77 46.80
N GLU A 206 59.31 -55.28 45.55
CA GLU A 206 60.23 -55.70 44.49
C GLU A 206 61.70 -55.46 44.91
N SER A 207 62.00 -54.28 45.45
CA SER A 207 63.33 -53.94 45.95
C SER A 207 63.78 -54.85 47.10
N ALA A 208 62.89 -55.13 48.06
CA ALA A 208 63.19 -56.02 49.19
C ALA A 208 63.45 -57.45 48.74
N LEU A 209 62.67 -57.95 47.78
CA LEU A 209 62.86 -59.29 47.22
C LEU A 209 64.21 -59.39 46.49
N LYS A 210 64.56 -58.39 45.68
CA LYS A 210 65.84 -58.34 44.97
C LYS A 210 67.03 -58.41 45.92
N VAL A 211 66.98 -57.67 47.04
CA VAL A 211 68.00 -57.75 48.09
C VAL A 211 68.07 -59.16 48.69
N LYS A 212 66.92 -59.80 48.95
CA LYS A 212 66.89 -61.13 49.56
C LYS A 212 67.46 -62.21 48.63
N VAL A 213 67.19 -62.11 47.33
CA VAL A 213 67.74 -63.00 46.31
C VAL A 213 69.26 -62.89 46.25
N GLU A 214 69.82 -61.67 46.26
CA GLU A 214 71.28 -61.49 46.26
C GLU A 214 71.94 -62.04 47.53
N GLN A 215 71.33 -61.85 48.71
CA GLN A 215 71.83 -62.45 49.95
C GLN A 215 71.91 -63.98 49.87
N LEU A 216 70.90 -64.63 49.28
CA LEU A 216 70.88 -66.09 49.13
C LEU A 216 71.92 -66.57 48.12
N LYS A 217 72.16 -65.82 47.05
CA LYS A 217 73.23 -66.11 46.08
C LYS A 217 74.61 -66.01 46.73
N ASP A 218 74.86 -64.97 47.51
CA ASP A 218 76.13 -64.83 48.25
C ASP A 218 76.33 -66.01 49.21
N GLU A 219 75.29 -66.40 49.95
CA GLU A 219 75.34 -67.56 50.84
C GLU A 219 75.66 -68.86 50.06
N LEU A 220 75.07 -69.05 48.88
CA LEU A 220 75.35 -70.18 47.99
C LEU A 220 76.83 -70.19 47.54
N ILE A 221 77.37 -69.04 47.16
CA ILE A 221 78.78 -68.89 46.76
C ILE A 221 79.70 -69.25 47.92
N THR A 222 79.41 -68.78 49.14
CA THR A 222 80.24 -69.11 50.31
C THR A 222 80.21 -70.59 50.67
N LYS A 223 79.02 -71.22 50.66
CA LYS A 223 78.86 -72.66 50.96
C LYS A 223 79.53 -73.53 49.91
N SER A 224 79.39 -73.20 48.62
CA SER A 224 80.05 -73.93 47.53
C SER A 224 81.58 -73.84 47.59
N ALA A 225 82.12 -72.66 47.91
CA ALA A 225 83.56 -72.49 48.13
C ALA A 225 84.07 -73.34 49.31
N LEU A 226 83.32 -73.41 50.41
CA LEU A 226 83.67 -74.23 51.57
C LEU A 226 83.65 -75.74 51.23
N ILE A 227 82.65 -76.19 50.47
CA ILE A 227 82.60 -77.57 49.97
C ILE A 227 83.83 -77.87 49.11
N GLN A 228 84.20 -76.98 48.19
CA GLN A 228 85.38 -77.15 47.34
C GLN A 228 86.68 -77.19 48.16
N GLN A 229 86.80 -76.39 49.23
CA GLN A 229 87.93 -76.46 50.16
C GLN A 229 88.00 -77.81 50.88
N LEU A 230 86.86 -78.34 51.35
CA LEU A 230 86.80 -79.67 51.97
C LEU A 230 87.16 -80.77 50.98
N GLU A 231 86.72 -80.69 49.72
CA GLU A 231 87.11 -81.62 48.66
C GLU A 231 88.62 -81.63 48.40
N ASN A 232 89.23 -80.44 48.36
CA ASN A 232 90.69 -80.31 48.22
C ASN A 232 91.42 -80.96 49.40
N ARG A 233 90.96 -80.73 50.64
CA ARG A 233 91.54 -81.37 51.84
C ARG A 233 91.38 -82.90 51.82
N ILE A 234 90.23 -83.40 51.36
CA ILE A 234 90.02 -84.85 51.18
C ILE A 234 91.01 -85.41 50.14
N ARG A 235 91.22 -84.72 49.01
CA ARG A 235 92.20 -85.10 47.97
C ARG A 235 93.64 -85.09 48.50
N GLU A 236 94.03 -84.08 49.26
CA GLU A 236 95.37 -83.96 49.87
C GLU A 236 95.63 -85.10 50.87
N ILE A 237 94.67 -85.41 51.74
CA ILE A 237 94.76 -86.54 52.68
C ILE A 237 94.81 -87.89 51.92
N GLY A 238 94.06 -88.01 50.83
CA GLY A 238 94.09 -89.18 49.93
C GLY A 238 95.45 -89.38 49.25
N SER A 239 96.11 -88.30 48.85
CA SER A 239 97.44 -88.32 48.22
C SER A 239 98.54 -88.66 49.24
N ASN A 240 98.44 -88.17 50.47
CA ASN A 240 99.35 -88.52 51.57
C ASN A 240 99.30 -90.01 51.99
N LYS A 241 98.18 -90.72 51.73
CA LYS A 241 98.08 -92.17 51.98
C LYS A 241 99.02 -93.01 51.10
N GLN A 242 99.47 -92.51 49.95
CA GLN A 242 100.40 -93.22 49.06
C GLN A 242 101.87 -93.14 49.51
N ASN A 243 102.23 -92.20 50.41
CA ASN A 243 103.62 -91.93 50.80
C ASN A 243 104.04 -92.42 52.20
N SER A 244 103.14 -92.99 53.02
CA SER A 244 103.46 -93.41 54.40
C SER A 244 103.34 -94.93 54.63
N GLN A 245 104.48 -95.62 54.59
CA GLN A 245 104.67 -96.96 55.14
C GLN A 245 105.30 -96.86 56.54
N GLN A 246 104.47 -96.81 57.60
CA GLN A 246 104.68 -97.40 58.94
C GLN A 246 103.64 -96.84 59.95
N TYR A 247 103.28 -97.66 60.96
CA TYR A 247 102.33 -97.44 62.07
C TYR A 247 100.81 -97.65 61.79
N SER A 248 100.16 -98.56 62.54
CA SER A 248 98.73 -98.92 62.44
C SER A 248 97.80 -97.88 63.07
N ASP A 249 98.20 -97.31 64.22
CA ASP A 249 97.31 -96.48 65.04
C ASP A 249 97.10 -95.09 64.41
N GLN A 250 98.11 -94.60 63.67
CA GLN A 250 98.00 -93.35 62.93
C GLN A 250 97.09 -93.45 61.70
N ARG A 251 96.89 -94.66 61.14
CA ARG A 251 95.93 -94.89 60.05
C ARG A 251 94.49 -94.84 60.54
N GLU A 252 94.21 -95.30 61.77
CA GLU A 252 92.87 -95.22 62.35
C GLU A 252 92.48 -93.78 62.71
N ILE A 253 93.40 -93.01 63.31
CA ILE A 253 93.18 -91.57 63.58
C ILE A 253 92.98 -90.80 62.27
N GLN A 254 93.79 -91.06 61.25
CA GLN A 254 93.60 -90.44 59.93
C GLN A 254 92.29 -90.87 59.25
N ARG A 255 91.87 -92.14 59.40
CA ARG A 255 90.55 -92.60 58.90
C ARG A 255 89.41 -91.92 59.64
N HIS A 256 89.50 -91.78 60.96
CA HIS A 256 88.49 -91.09 61.77
C HIS A 256 88.39 -89.62 61.34
N ASN A 257 89.52 -88.90 61.26
CA ASN A 257 89.56 -87.52 60.79
C ASN A 257 89.05 -87.37 59.34
N THR A 258 89.36 -88.30 58.45
CA THR A 258 88.82 -88.29 57.08
C THR A 258 87.31 -88.52 57.07
N THR A 259 86.81 -89.45 57.90
CA THR A 259 85.38 -89.76 58.02
C THR A 259 84.61 -88.58 58.60
N GLU A 260 85.18 -87.88 59.57
CA GLU A 260 84.60 -86.67 60.16
C GLU A 260 84.51 -85.51 59.16
N ILE A 261 85.55 -85.31 58.33
CA ILE A 261 85.54 -84.35 57.21
C ILE A 261 84.48 -84.73 56.16
N ILE A 262 84.31 -86.01 55.85
CA ILE A 262 83.28 -86.49 54.92
C ILE A 262 81.88 -86.26 55.49
N ILE A 263 81.66 -86.52 56.79
CA ILE A 263 80.38 -86.25 57.45
C ILE A 263 80.07 -84.74 57.43
N GLN A 264 81.06 -83.88 57.69
CA GLN A 264 80.89 -82.43 57.57
C GLN A 264 80.56 -82.00 56.13
N LYS A 265 81.22 -82.59 55.12
CA LYS A 265 80.92 -82.35 53.71
C LYS A 265 79.48 -82.74 53.35
N LEU A 266 79.06 -83.96 53.69
CA LEU A 266 77.70 -84.45 53.42
C LEU A 266 76.64 -83.60 54.12
N LYS A 267 76.93 -83.10 55.32
CA LYS A 267 76.04 -82.19 56.05
C LYS A 267 75.91 -80.84 55.33
N LEU A 268 77.02 -80.27 54.85
CA LEU A 268 77.02 -79.05 54.05
C LEU A 268 76.34 -79.24 52.69
N GLU A 269 76.53 -80.38 52.02
CA GLU A 269 75.84 -80.70 50.76
C GLU A 269 74.33 -80.78 50.97
N LYS A 270 73.88 -81.41 52.06
CA LYS A 270 72.46 -81.45 52.42
C LYS A 270 71.89 -80.06 52.74
N GLU A 271 72.64 -79.23 53.47
CA GLU A 271 72.24 -77.84 53.75
C GLU A 271 72.23 -76.98 52.46
N LEU A 272 73.13 -77.25 51.51
CA LEU A 272 73.17 -76.61 50.20
C LEU A 272 71.94 -76.99 49.37
N GLU A 273 71.59 -78.28 49.34
CA GLU A 273 70.43 -78.79 48.60
C GLU A 273 69.12 -78.24 49.18
N GLN A 274 68.99 -78.16 50.51
CA GLN A 274 67.88 -77.47 51.16
C GLN A 274 67.82 -75.97 50.82
N THR A 275 68.97 -75.32 50.62
CA THR A 275 69.02 -73.91 50.23
C THR A 275 68.58 -73.75 48.76
N LEU A 276 68.99 -74.66 47.88
CA LEU A 276 68.58 -74.70 46.46
C LEU A 276 67.09 -74.96 46.30
N ASP A 277 66.53 -75.95 47.01
CA ASP A 277 65.09 -76.24 46.99
C ASP A 277 64.28 -75.00 47.40
N LYS A 278 64.76 -74.26 48.41
CA LYS A 278 64.11 -73.04 48.88
C LYS A 278 64.20 -71.88 47.87
N ILE A 279 65.29 -71.79 47.11
CA ILE A 279 65.43 -70.83 46.01
C ILE A 279 64.43 -71.18 44.89
N VAL A 280 64.36 -72.45 44.48
CA VAL A 280 63.45 -72.92 43.44
C VAL A 280 61.98 -72.71 43.84
N GLU A 281 61.63 -72.97 45.11
CA GLU A 281 60.29 -72.70 45.63
C GLU A 281 59.94 -71.21 45.57
N LEU A 282 60.88 -70.33 45.97
CA LEU A 282 60.70 -68.88 45.89
C LEU A 282 60.57 -68.38 44.45
N GLU A 283 61.35 -68.91 43.51
CA GLU A 283 61.27 -68.57 42.09
C GLU A 283 59.93 -69.01 41.48
N ASN A 284 59.47 -70.23 41.77
CA ASN A 284 58.17 -70.72 41.31
C ASN A 284 57.00 -69.92 41.90
N ASN A 285 57.10 -69.49 43.17
CA ASN A 285 56.12 -68.60 43.78
C ASN A 285 56.12 -67.22 43.10
N HIS A 286 57.29 -66.65 42.83
CA HIS A 286 57.41 -65.37 42.15
C HIS A 286 56.85 -65.41 40.71
N ILE A 287 57.06 -66.51 39.97
CA ILE A 287 56.49 -66.70 38.64
C ILE A 287 54.95 -66.70 38.71
N ARG A 288 54.36 -67.42 39.67
CA ARG A 288 52.91 -67.44 39.86
C ARG A 288 52.34 -66.06 40.23
N ASP A 289 53.03 -65.33 41.10
CA ASP A 289 52.63 -63.97 41.48
C ASP A 289 52.71 -63.01 40.29
N ILE A 290 53.76 -63.11 39.45
CA ILE A 290 53.88 -62.34 38.20
C ILE A 290 52.74 -62.67 37.24
N GLU A 291 52.41 -63.95 37.05
CA GLU A 291 51.30 -64.37 36.18
C GLU A 291 49.96 -63.82 36.66
N PHE A 292 49.72 -63.86 37.98
CA PHE A 292 48.52 -63.30 38.59
C PHE A 292 48.43 -61.78 38.39
N LEU A 293 49.52 -61.06 38.64
CA LEU A 293 49.60 -59.61 38.45
C LEU A 293 49.40 -59.21 36.98
N ASN A 294 49.96 -59.98 36.04
CA ASN A 294 49.78 -59.72 34.61
C ASN A 294 48.31 -59.89 34.18
N LEU A 295 47.62 -60.92 34.69
CA LEU A 295 46.19 -61.10 34.46
C LEU A 295 45.35 -59.92 35.01
N GLU A 296 45.70 -59.42 36.19
CA GLU A 296 45.00 -58.28 36.80
C GLU A 296 45.27 -56.97 36.06
N ILE A 297 46.51 -56.75 35.61
CA ILE A 297 46.89 -55.62 34.74
C ILE A 297 46.09 -55.66 33.43
N ASP A 298 45.97 -56.82 32.80
CA ASP A 298 45.24 -56.93 31.52
C ASP A 298 43.73 -56.72 31.70
N SER A 299 43.16 -57.16 32.83
CA SER A 299 41.79 -56.82 33.20
C SER A 299 41.59 -55.30 33.38
N LEU A 300 42.50 -54.63 34.08
CA LEU A 300 42.43 -53.18 34.30
C LEU A 300 42.63 -52.38 33.00
N LYS A 301 43.50 -52.85 32.09
CA LYS A 301 43.66 -52.24 30.76
C LYS A 301 42.37 -52.32 29.95
N ALA A 302 41.70 -53.47 29.94
CA ALA A 302 40.44 -53.65 29.23
C ALA A 302 39.33 -52.71 29.78
N ASP A 303 39.30 -52.50 31.10
CA ASP A 303 38.35 -51.58 31.73
C ASP A 303 38.67 -50.10 31.42
N ASN A 304 39.94 -49.71 31.38
CA ASN A 304 40.34 -48.37 30.97
C ASN A 304 39.97 -48.10 29.50
N GLU A 305 40.21 -49.06 28.61
CA GLU A 305 39.84 -48.93 27.20
C GLU A 305 38.33 -48.76 27.00
N ARG A 306 37.50 -49.46 27.78
CA ARG A 306 36.04 -49.23 27.79
C ARG A 306 35.69 -47.80 28.25
N LYS A 307 36.33 -47.30 29.30
CA LYS A 307 36.08 -45.93 29.80
C LYS A 307 36.56 -44.86 28.81
N ASP A 308 37.69 -45.06 28.16
CA ASP A 308 38.20 -44.14 27.15
C ASP A 308 37.25 -44.05 25.94
N ASN A 309 36.71 -45.18 25.50
CA ASN A 309 35.66 -45.21 24.49
C ASN A 309 34.39 -44.47 24.92
N GLU A 310 33.99 -44.60 26.19
CA GLU A 310 32.84 -43.86 26.73
C GLU A 310 33.10 -42.34 26.78
N ILE A 311 34.31 -41.92 27.17
CA ILE A 311 34.72 -40.50 27.17
C ILE A 311 34.76 -39.95 25.74
N ALA A 312 35.29 -40.72 24.79
CA ALA A 312 35.34 -40.32 23.38
C ALA A 312 33.93 -40.09 22.82
N ASN A 313 32.99 -41.01 23.09
CA ASN A 313 31.59 -40.84 22.70
C ASN A 313 30.97 -39.59 23.32
N ARG A 314 31.16 -39.34 24.63
CA ARG A 314 30.65 -38.12 25.28
C ARG A 314 31.25 -36.84 24.72
N LYS A 315 32.55 -36.84 24.37
CA LYS A 315 33.20 -35.69 23.72
C LYS A 315 32.60 -35.41 22.35
N GLU A 316 32.30 -36.44 21.57
CA GLU A 316 31.64 -36.29 20.27
C GLU A 316 30.22 -35.74 20.41
N GLU A 317 29.44 -36.21 21.38
CA GLU A 317 28.12 -35.65 21.68
C GLU A 317 28.19 -34.19 22.11
N HIS A 318 29.15 -33.84 22.97
CA HIS A 318 29.38 -32.46 23.38
C HIS A 318 29.79 -31.58 22.20
N ALA A 319 30.66 -32.07 21.30
CA ALA A 319 31.02 -31.36 20.08
C ALA A 319 29.81 -31.11 19.18
N LYS A 320 28.96 -32.13 18.96
CA LYS A 320 27.69 -32.00 18.22
C LYS A 320 26.76 -30.97 18.86
N MET A 321 26.66 -30.95 20.20
CA MET A 321 25.87 -29.94 20.92
C MET A 321 26.44 -28.53 20.74
N MET A 322 27.76 -28.36 20.82
CA MET A 322 28.43 -27.07 20.62
C MET A 322 28.29 -26.55 19.18
N THR A 323 28.35 -27.42 18.17
CA THR A 323 28.08 -27.04 16.78
C THR A 323 26.64 -26.54 16.61
N ARG A 324 25.65 -27.19 17.24
CA ARG A 324 24.25 -26.74 17.21
C ARG A 324 24.07 -25.37 17.86
N LEU A 325 24.69 -25.13 19.03
CA LEU A 325 24.68 -23.81 19.69
C LEU A 325 25.34 -22.73 18.84
N THR A 326 26.45 -23.05 18.17
CA THR A 326 27.15 -22.11 17.28
C THR A 326 26.33 -21.79 16.02
N SER A 327 25.56 -22.75 15.50
CA SER A 327 24.67 -22.53 14.37
C SER A 327 23.46 -21.64 14.70
N LEU A 328 22.95 -21.71 15.93
CA LEU A 328 21.89 -20.82 16.44
C LEU A 328 22.43 -19.41 16.73
N GLY A 329 23.67 -19.30 17.17
CA GLY A 329 24.39 -18.04 17.38
C GLY A 329 25.19 -17.56 16.16
N SER A 330 24.74 -17.83 14.93
CA SER A 330 25.49 -17.41 13.76
C SER A 330 25.54 -15.86 13.72
N LYS A 331 26.75 -15.30 13.69
CA LYS A 331 26.96 -13.84 13.56
C LYS A 331 26.23 -13.26 12.33
N ALA A 332 25.95 -14.11 11.34
CA ALA A 332 25.17 -13.81 10.15
C ALA A 332 23.67 -13.61 10.44
N THR A 333 23.04 -14.41 11.31
CA THR A 333 21.63 -14.23 11.72
C THR A 333 21.48 -13.00 12.62
N GLU A 334 22.43 -12.76 13.52
CA GLU A 334 22.48 -11.52 14.32
C GLU A 334 22.68 -10.28 13.44
N MET A 335 23.61 -10.31 12.47
CA MET A 335 23.81 -9.21 11.52
C MET A 335 22.61 -9.00 10.60
N ALA A 336 21.92 -10.07 10.19
CA ALA A 336 20.70 -9.96 9.38
C ALA A 336 19.56 -9.31 10.17
N LEU A 337 19.38 -9.69 11.44
CA LEU A 337 18.41 -9.06 12.34
C LEU A 337 18.76 -7.59 12.60
N ARG A 338 20.03 -7.26 12.88
CA ARG A 338 20.49 -5.88 13.06
C ARG A 338 20.25 -5.03 11.81
N LYS A 339 20.60 -5.53 10.61
CA LYS A 339 20.31 -4.86 9.34
C LYS A 339 18.82 -4.64 9.13
N ARG A 340 17.97 -5.59 9.55
CA ARG A 340 16.52 -5.48 9.41
C ARG A 340 15.93 -4.46 10.37
N ILE A 341 16.45 -4.38 11.60
CA ILE A 341 16.09 -3.34 12.58
C ILE A 341 16.52 -1.96 12.06
N GLU A 342 17.73 -1.84 11.51
CA GLU A 342 18.24 -0.58 10.96
C GLU A 342 17.42 -0.10 9.75
N LEU A 343 17.00 -1.03 8.88
CA LEU A 343 16.09 -0.74 7.76
C LEU A 343 14.69 -0.31 8.24
N LEU A 344 14.19 -0.89 9.33
CA LEU A 344 12.89 -0.50 9.90
C LEU A 344 12.95 0.89 10.53
N ASN A 345 14.05 1.22 11.21
CA ASN A 345 14.25 2.55 11.80
C ASN A 345 14.38 3.65 10.74
N THR A 346 15.07 3.38 9.63
CA THR A 346 15.15 4.33 8.51
C THR A 346 13.79 4.58 7.89
N LYS A 347 13.01 3.53 7.64
CA LYS A 347 11.63 3.69 7.17
C LYS A 347 10.74 4.46 8.15
N LEU A 348 10.90 4.22 9.44
CA LEU A 348 10.15 4.95 10.47
C LEU A 348 10.47 6.45 10.40
N GLU A 349 11.75 6.80 10.25
CA GLU A 349 12.17 8.20 10.19
C GLU A 349 11.76 8.89 8.88
N GLU A 350 11.77 8.18 7.76
CA GLU A 350 11.20 8.65 6.49
C GLU A 350 9.71 8.96 6.64
N THR A 351 8.92 8.03 7.19
CA THR A 351 7.48 8.27 7.42
C THR A 351 7.21 9.40 8.40
N ARG A 352 8.07 9.57 9.41
CA ARG A 352 7.98 10.69 10.35
C ARG A 352 8.24 12.02 9.66
N SER A 353 9.26 12.08 8.81
CA SER A 353 9.62 13.29 8.06
C SER A 353 8.54 13.67 7.04
N GLU A 354 7.92 12.69 6.38
CA GLU A 354 6.76 12.88 5.50
C GLU A 354 5.53 13.41 6.25
N LEU A 355 5.26 12.86 7.44
CA LEU A 355 4.17 13.32 8.29
C LEU A 355 4.42 14.76 8.77
N GLU A 356 5.66 15.08 9.17
CA GLU A 356 6.06 16.40 9.65
C GLU A 356 6.00 17.46 8.52
N SER A 357 6.38 17.08 7.29
CA SER A 357 6.19 17.89 6.09
C SER A 357 4.71 18.15 5.80
N SER A 358 3.87 17.11 5.88
CA SER A 358 2.42 17.24 5.69
C SER A 358 1.76 18.12 6.75
N LEU A 359 2.22 18.02 8.00
CA LEU A 359 1.74 18.85 9.10
C LEU A 359 2.13 20.31 8.91
N LYS A 360 3.36 20.56 8.44
CA LYS A 360 3.87 21.91 8.11
C LYS A 360 3.10 22.52 6.93
N ASN A 361 2.81 21.73 5.90
CA ASN A 361 1.97 22.16 4.78
C ASN A 361 0.54 22.49 5.24
N SER A 362 -0.02 21.70 6.17
CA SER A 362 -1.34 22.01 6.76
C SER A 362 -1.31 23.29 7.62
N ALA A 363 -0.21 23.54 8.33
CA ALA A 363 -0.03 24.74 9.14
C ALA A 363 0.15 26.00 8.27
N GLU A 364 0.87 25.89 7.15
CA GLU A 364 0.98 26.94 6.14
C GLU A 364 -0.37 27.21 5.46
N LEU A 365 -1.14 26.17 5.13
CA LEU A 365 -2.49 26.29 4.58
C LEU A 365 -3.42 27.01 5.57
N ASN A 366 -3.37 26.65 6.85
CA ASN A 366 -4.13 27.32 7.91
C ASN A 366 -3.70 28.78 8.13
N ARG A 367 -2.42 29.10 7.92
CA ARG A 367 -1.90 30.47 7.97
C ARG A 367 -2.37 31.31 6.77
N VAL A 368 -2.41 30.72 5.58
CA VAL A 368 -2.97 31.36 4.36
C VAL A 368 -4.48 31.57 4.51
N ILE A 369 -5.21 30.58 5.04
CA ILE A 369 -6.64 30.71 5.36
C ILE A 369 -6.88 31.84 6.37
N SER A 370 -6.05 31.94 7.40
CA SER A 370 -6.13 33.02 8.40
C SER A 370 -5.83 34.39 7.80
N LYS A 371 -4.92 34.45 6.83
CA LYS A 371 -4.57 35.68 6.10
C LYS A 371 -5.69 36.12 5.15
N ILE A 372 -6.28 35.18 4.41
CA ILE A 372 -7.47 35.43 3.56
C ILE A 372 -8.67 35.88 4.43
N LYS A 373 -8.83 35.31 5.63
CA LYS A 373 -9.88 35.69 6.59
C LYS A 373 -9.65 37.07 7.22
N ALA A 374 -8.40 37.51 7.33
CA ALA A 374 -8.04 38.87 7.75
C ALA A 374 -8.20 39.89 6.62
N GLU A 375 -7.83 39.52 5.39
CA GLU A 375 -8.01 40.35 4.18
C GLU A 375 -9.50 40.51 3.82
N SER A 376 -10.36 39.53 4.14
CA SER A 376 -11.82 39.62 4.00
C SER A 376 -12.51 40.49 5.07
N LYS A 377 -11.82 40.83 6.18
CA LYS A 377 -12.38 41.70 7.25
C LYS A 377 -12.10 43.19 7.07
N VAL A 378 -11.38 43.58 6.00
CA VAL A 378 -11.01 44.99 5.72
C VAL A 378 -11.88 45.61 4.62
N VAL A 379 -12.84 44.89 4.04
CA VAL A 379 -13.70 45.39 2.94
C VAL A 379 -15.12 45.74 3.40
N GLU A 380 -15.25 46.28 4.61
CA GLU A 380 -16.43 47.06 5.02
C GLU A 380 -15.96 48.43 5.51
N GLY A 381 -15.72 49.34 4.57
CA GLY A 381 -15.38 50.71 4.90
C GLY A 381 -14.84 51.53 3.73
N ALA A 382 -15.70 52.42 3.23
CA ALA A 382 -15.40 53.64 2.48
C ALA A 382 -15.13 53.56 0.95
N ASN A 383 -16.05 54.22 0.23
CA ASN A 383 -15.86 54.75 -1.12
C ASN A 383 -14.76 55.84 -1.16
N SER A 384 -13.96 55.88 -2.24
CA SER A 384 -13.67 57.07 -3.06
C SER A 384 -12.28 57.02 -3.74
N SER A 385 -12.29 57.35 -5.03
CA SER A 385 -11.26 58.04 -5.82
C SER A 385 -9.92 57.37 -6.21
N VAL A 386 -9.80 57.15 -7.53
CA VAL A 386 -8.75 57.70 -8.43
C VAL A 386 -7.31 57.11 -8.34
N VAL A 387 -6.91 56.47 -9.45
CA VAL A 387 -5.60 56.54 -10.16
C VAL A 387 -4.51 55.46 -9.97
N LYS A 388 -4.22 54.84 -11.13
CA LYS A 388 -2.95 54.38 -11.76
C LYS A 388 -2.15 53.17 -11.19
N TYR A 389 -2.07 52.17 -12.07
CA TYR A 389 -0.85 51.54 -12.63
C TYR A 389 0.33 51.23 -11.68
N SER A 390 0.71 49.95 -11.55
CA SER A 390 1.86 49.34 -12.27
C SER A 390 2.45 48.09 -11.58
N SER A 391 2.83 47.15 -12.44
CA SER A 391 4.07 46.33 -12.41
C SER A 391 4.30 45.25 -11.35
N ALA A 392 4.20 44.00 -11.85
CA ALA A 392 5.29 43.03 -12.02
C ALA A 392 6.08 42.54 -10.79
N ILE A 393 5.91 41.24 -10.46
CA ILE A 393 6.98 40.36 -9.97
C ILE A 393 6.78 38.95 -10.54
N GLN A 394 7.78 38.45 -11.28
CA GLN A 394 7.97 37.04 -11.67
C GLN A 394 8.23 36.16 -10.43
N PRO A 395 8.18 34.83 -10.57
CA PRO A 395 9.45 34.13 -10.39
C PRO A 395 9.74 33.03 -11.42
N GLN A 396 11.00 32.97 -11.82
CA GLN A 396 11.63 31.83 -12.49
C GLN A 396 12.06 30.74 -11.49
N ASN A 397 12.04 29.49 -11.98
CA ASN A 397 13.02 28.39 -11.84
C ASN A 397 13.65 28.13 -10.45
N THR A 398 13.53 26.95 -9.85
CA THR A 398 14.27 25.68 -10.11
C THR A 398 13.91 24.78 -8.91
N THR A 399 13.87 23.44 -8.93
CA THR A 399 14.92 22.47 -9.28
C THR A 399 14.26 21.09 -9.44
N ALA A 400 14.64 20.39 -10.51
CA ALA A 400 14.38 18.96 -10.66
C ALA A 400 15.32 18.18 -9.72
N SER A 401 14.77 17.25 -8.96
CA SER A 401 15.50 16.10 -8.41
C SER A 401 14.89 14.84 -9.01
N SER A 402 15.77 14.09 -9.67
CA SER A 402 15.48 12.91 -10.47
C SER A 402 15.25 11.69 -9.58
N THR A 403 14.17 10.98 -9.89
CA THR A 403 13.75 9.60 -9.56
C THR A 403 12.48 9.54 -8.73
N ASN A 404 11.32 9.57 -9.41
CA ASN A 404 10.05 8.89 -9.06
C ASN A 404 8.89 9.34 -9.98
N GLN A 405 9.14 9.61 -11.27
CA GLN A 405 8.11 10.00 -12.23
C GLN A 405 7.58 8.79 -13.01
N ILE A 406 6.82 7.90 -12.36
CA ILE A 406 5.91 6.97 -13.09
C ILE A 406 4.53 6.87 -12.42
N ALA A 407 4.33 7.34 -11.18
CA ALA A 407 3.08 7.09 -10.45
C ALA A 407 2.03 8.22 -10.47
N GLU A 408 2.27 9.38 -11.08
CA GLU A 408 1.38 10.56 -10.90
C GLU A 408 0.82 11.22 -12.18
N LYS A 409 0.90 10.58 -13.36
CA LYS A 409 0.45 11.22 -14.61
C LYS A 409 -0.57 10.50 -15.50
N CYS A 410 -1.07 9.32 -15.14
CA CYS A 410 -2.13 8.67 -15.92
C CYS A 410 -3.50 8.94 -15.31
N GLU A 411 -4.41 9.57 -16.06
CA GLU A 411 -5.84 9.36 -15.80
C GLU A 411 -6.17 7.94 -16.29
N GLU A 412 -6.29 7.04 -15.33
CA GLU A 412 -6.11 5.58 -15.52
C GLU A 412 -7.21 4.95 -16.41
N ASN A 413 -8.34 5.64 -16.59
CA ASN A 413 -9.47 5.12 -17.37
C ASN A 413 -9.39 5.35 -18.89
N THR A 414 -8.56 6.27 -19.38
CA THR A 414 -8.47 6.61 -20.83
C THR A 414 -7.22 6.05 -21.52
N SER A 415 -6.48 5.18 -20.84
CA SER A 415 -5.19 4.66 -21.33
C SER A 415 -5.30 3.30 -22.05
N VAL A 416 -4.42 3.08 -23.05
CA VAL A 416 -4.23 1.82 -23.80
C VAL A 416 -2.75 1.45 -23.88
N VAL A 417 -2.48 0.16 -24.03
CA VAL A 417 -1.11 -0.38 -24.22
C VAL A 417 -0.97 -0.91 -25.64
N ILE A 418 0.13 -0.55 -26.30
CA ILE A 418 0.48 -1.01 -27.65
C ILE A 418 1.83 -1.72 -27.56
N ARG A 419 1.83 -3.05 -27.68
CA ARG A 419 3.04 -3.88 -27.70
C ARG A 419 3.49 -4.17 -29.13
N GLY A 420 4.81 -4.20 -29.33
CA GLY A 420 5.43 -4.71 -30.56
C GLY A 420 5.72 -3.66 -31.63
N VAL A 421 5.72 -2.37 -31.29
CA VAL A 421 6.05 -1.29 -32.22
C VAL A 421 7.54 -1.36 -32.53
N CYS A 422 7.89 -1.51 -33.81
CA CYS A 422 9.30 -1.55 -34.23
C CYS A 422 9.95 -0.19 -33.96
N ASP A 423 11.20 -0.17 -33.49
CA ASP A 423 11.88 1.08 -33.15
C ASP A 423 12.05 2.03 -34.35
N SER A 424 12.09 1.47 -35.56
CA SER A 424 12.09 2.22 -36.83
C SER A 424 10.79 2.98 -37.11
N ASP A 425 9.67 2.52 -36.57
CA ASP A 425 8.34 3.07 -36.82
C ASP A 425 7.96 4.15 -35.77
N ILE A 426 8.82 4.35 -34.77
CA ILE A 426 8.63 5.34 -33.71
C ILE A 426 9.01 6.72 -34.21
N LYS A 427 8.02 7.62 -34.26
CA LYS A 427 8.17 9.03 -34.60
C LYS A 427 8.39 9.89 -33.35
N ASN A 428 9.00 11.06 -33.56
CA ASN A 428 9.15 12.10 -32.55
C ASN A 428 8.45 13.38 -33.04
N PRO A 429 7.47 13.92 -32.29
CA PRO A 429 6.98 13.48 -30.98
C PRO A 429 6.27 12.10 -31.03
N LEU A 430 6.25 11.37 -29.90
CA LEU A 430 5.69 10.01 -29.82
C LEU A 430 4.21 9.93 -30.23
N ALA A 431 3.46 11.02 -30.06
CA ALA A 431 2.09 11.16 -30.53
C ALA A 431 1.93 10.87 -32.03
N ASP A 432 2.92 11.20 -32.86
CA ASP A 432 2.86 10.96 -34.31
C ASP A 432 2.89 9.46 -34.65
N THR A 433 3.46 8.64 -33.77
CA THR A 433 3.40 7.17 -33.88
C THR A 433 1.97 6.68 -33.68
N VAL A 434 1.26 7.26 -32.70
CA VAL A 434 -0.15 6.95 -32.42
C VAL A 434 -1.03 7.42 -33.57
N LEU A 435 -0.80 8.61 -34.11
CA LEU A 435 -1.55 9.14 -35.26
C LEU A 435 -1.40 8.25 -36.51
N MET A 436 -0.17 7.77 -36.79
CA MET A 436 0.08 6.80 -37.85
C MET A 436 -0.69 5.48 -37.64
N LEU A 437 -0.80 5.01 -36.40
CA LEU A 437 -1.60 3.82 -36.09
C LEU A 437 -3.11 4.09 -36.25
N THR A 438 -3.60 5.26 -35.88
CA THR A 438 -5.01 5.63 -36.06
C THR A 438 -5.40 5.82 -37.51
N GLU A 439 -4.48 6.30 -38.36
CA GLU A 439 -4.67 6.35 -39.82
C GLU A 439 -4.86 4.94 -40.40
N ILE A 440 -4.04 3.97 -39.98
CA ILE A 440 -4.17 2.56 -40.38
C ILE A 440 -5.53 1.99 -39.93
N MET A 441 -6.04 2.45 -38.78
CA MET A 441 -7.33 2.01 -38.25
C MET A 441 -8.53 2.71 -38.90
N ASN A 442 -8.31 3.75 -39.72
CA ASN A 442 -9.32 4.68 -40.23
C ASN A 442 -10.11 5.37 -39.10
N LEU A 443 -9.40 5.82 -38.05
CA LEU A 443 -9.98 6.54 -36.92
C LEU A 443 -9.72 8.06 -37.04
N PRO A 444 -10.73 8.92 -36.86
CA PRO A 444 -10.53 10.36 -36.80
C PRO A 444 -9.89 10.72 -35.45
N CYS A 445 -8.56 10.70 -35.39
CA CYS A 445 -7.77 11.08 -34.22
C CYS A 445 -6.81 12.20 -34.61
N THR A 446 -6.75 13.24 -33.77
CA THR A 446 -5.85 14.38 -33.91
C THR A 446 -4.90 14.45 -32.72
N ALA A 447 -3.84 15.26 -32.81
CA ALA A 447 -2.90 15.44 -31.70
C ALA A 447 -3.59 15.95 -30.41
N ALA A 448 -4.71 16.66 -30.52
CA ALA A 448 -5.50 17.14 -29.38
C ALA A 448 -6.26 16.02 -28.65
N ASP A 449 -6.45 14.85 -29.29
CA ASP A 449 -7.12 13.69 -28.69
C ASP A 449 -6.16 12.84 -27.85
N ILE A 450 -4.86 13.11 -27.93
CA ILE A 450 -3.79 12.39 -27.24
C ILE A 450 -3.31 13.26 -26.07
N LYS A 451 -3.51 12.76 -24.85
CA LYS A 451 -3.10 13.43 -23.62
C LYS A 451 -1.61 13.24 -23.33
N ASP A 452 -1.15 11.99 -23.41
CA ASP A 452 0.25 11.65 -23.17
C ASP A 452 0.63 10.32 -23.85
N VAL A 453 1.91 10.16 -24.22
CA VAL A 453 2.46 8.93 -24.79
C VAL A 453 3.86 8.70 -24.23
N PHE A 454 4.09 7.56 -23.60
CA PHE A 454 5.39 7.21 -23.06
C PHE A 454 5.83 5.80 -23.44
N LYS A 455 7.16 5.64 -23.57
CA LYS A 455 7.81 4.35 -23.80
C LYS A 455 7.99 3.63 -22.47
N LEU A 456 7.66 2.34 -22.43
CA LEU A 456 7.86 1.51 -21.26
C LEU A 456 9.18 0.73 -21.41
N ASN A 457 10.20 1.10 -20.63
CA ASN A 457 11.53 0.46 -20.63
C ASN A 457 11.50 -0.84 -19.81
N ASN A 458 10.73 -1.83 -20.24
CA ASN A 458 10.88 -3.18 -19.71
C ASN A 458 11.52 -4.07 -20.76
N THR A 459 12.73 -4.54 -20.46
CA THR A 459 13.31 -5.72 -21.11
C THR A 459 12.48 -6.95 -20.74
N PHE A 460 11.29 -7.11 -21.33
CA PHE A 460 10.52 -8.34 -21.23
C PHE A 460 11.23 -9.40 -22.06
N LYS A 461 12.00 -10.25 -21.39
CA LYS A 461 12.50 -11.50 -21.97
C LYS A 461 11.32 -12.46 -22.10
N LEU A 462 10.53 -12.32 -23.17
CA LEU A 462 9.68 -13.41 -23.61
C LEU A 462 10.59 -14.61 -23.89
N ARG A 463 10.35 -15.72 -23.18
CA ARG A 463 10.99 -17.00 -23.44
C ARG A 463 10.82 -17.31 -24.93
N ASN A 464 11.96 -17.51 -25.59
CA ASN A 464 12.18 -17.86 -27.00
C ASN A 464 12.48 -16.68 -27.94
N ASN A 465 13.78 -16.57 -28.24
CA ASN A 465 14.42 -15.98 -29.42
C ASN A 465 13.99 -14.59 -29.92
N ILE A 466 14.92 -13.64 -29.73
CA ILE A 466 15.26 -12.53 -30.64
C ILE A 466 14.09 -11.64 -31.08
N GLN A 467 13.97 -10.47 -30.43
CA GLN A 467 13.67 -9.20 -31.09
C GLN A 467 14.09 -8.06 -30.16
N LYS A 468 15.29 -7.52 -30.40
CA LYS A 468 15.87 -6.40 -29.63
C LYS A 468 15.27 -5.04 -30.01
N ASP A 469 14.39 -4.99 -31.01
CA ASP A 469 14.01 -3.75 -31.72
C ASP A 469 12.50 -3.44 -31.62
N LYS A 470 11.85 -3.89 -30.54
CA LYS A 470 10.40 -3.68 -30.31
C LYS A 470 10.15 -2.95 -29.00
N THR A 471 9.50 -1.81 -29.09
CA THR A 471 9.09 -0.97 -27.96
C THR A 471 7.62 -1.20 -27.60
N THR A 472 7.31 -1.06 -26.31
CA THR A 472 5.93 -0.96 -25.80
C THR A 472 5.59 0.50 -25.52
N LEU A 473 4.46 0.96 -26.05
CA LEU A 473 3.94 2.31 -25.84
C LEU A 473 2.70 2.25 -24.96
N VAL A 474 2.60 3.20 -24.03
CA VAL A 474 1.35 3.49 -23.31
C VAL A 474 0.83 4.82 -23.82
N VAL A 475 -0.45 4.85 -24.20
CA VAL A 475 -1.12 6.01 -24.80
C VAL A 475 -2.29 6.38 -23.92
N ALA A 476 -2.30 7.61 -23.42
CA ALA A 476 -3.43 8.19 -22.71
C ALA A 476 -4.21 9.10 -23.67
N PHE A 477 -5.50 8.82 -23.89
CA PHE A 477 -6.37 9.69 -24.67
C PHE A 477 -7.02 10.75 -23.77
N THR A 478 -7.42 11.88 -24.36
CA THR A 478 -8.16 12.93 -23.64
C THR A 478 -9.60 12.51 -23.33
N THR A 479 -10.17 11.57 -24.09
CA THR A 479 -11.53 11.08 -23.87
C THR A 479 -11.62 9.56 -23.82
N LEU A 480 -12.51 9.05 -22.96
CA LEU A 480 -12.81 7.61 -22.87
C LEU A 480 -13.38 7.06 -24.19
N ASN A 481 -14.13 7.88 -24.91
CA ASN A 481 -14.69 7.52 -26.21
C ASN A 481 -13.59 7.19 -27.24
N MET A 482 -12.47 7.91 -27.22
CA MET A 482 -11.34 7.62 -28.11
C MET A 482 -10.64 6.31 -27.76
N LYS A 483 -10.48 6.00 -26.46
CA LYS A 483 -10.01 4.67 -26.02
C LYS A 483 -10.92 3.56 -26.54
N ILE A 484 -12.24 3.69 -26.40
CA ILE A 484 -13.20 2.67 -26.84
C ILE A 484 -13.09 2.44 -28.35
N LYS A 485 -13.16 3.52 -29.15
CA LYS A 485 -13.01 3.44 -30.61
C LYS A 485 -11.68 2.82 -31.04
N PHE A 486 -10.60 3.11 -30.32
CA PHE A 486 -9.29 2.53 -30.56
C PHE A 486 -9.28 1.01 -30.27
N LEU A 487 -9.84 0.57 -29.14
CA LEU A 487 -9.90 -0.85 -28.78
C LEU A 487 -10.83 -1.66 -29.67
N GLU A 488 -11.95 -1.10 -30.13
CA GLU A 488 -12.87 -1.76 -31.08
C GLU A 488 -12.20 -2.05 -32.43
N ASN A 489 -11.30 -1.17 -32.87
CA ASN A 489 -10.61 -1.28 -34.16
C ASN A 489 -9.26 -2.02 -34.07
N LYS A 490 -8.88 -2.57 -32.91
CA LYS A 490 -7.58 -3.21 -32.67
C LYS A 490 -7.26 -4.37 -33.63
N SER A 491 -8.28 -5.05 -34.16
CA SER A 491 -8.12 -6.15 -35.12
C SER A 491 -7.39 -5.73 -36.39
N LYS A 492 -7.55 -4.46 -36.83
CA LYS A 492 -6.88 -3.90 -38.02
C LYS A 492 -5.36 -3.78 -37.85
N LEU A 493 -4.87 -3.75 -36.62
CA LEU A 493 -3.43 -3.67 -36.30
C LEU A 493 -2.76 -5.04 -36.13
N ARG A 494 -3.52 -6.14 -36.09
CA ARG A 494 -2.97 -7.50 -35.96
C ARG A 494 -2.06 -7.89 -37.12
N ASN A 495 -2.32 -7.37 -38.32
CA ASN A 495 -1.51 -7.62 -39.52
C ASN A 495 -0.09 -7.02 -39.41
N LYS A 496 0.14 -6.06 -38.52
CA LYS A 496 1.46 -5.50 -38.19
C LYS A 496 2.14 -6.20 -36.99
N ALA A 497 1.61 -7.34 -36.54
CA ALA A 497 2.05 -8.03 -35.33
C ALA A 497 2.02 -7.15 -34.05
N LEU A 498 1.17 -6.12 -34.04
CA LEU A 498 0.93 -5.26 -32.88
C LEU A 498 -0.16 -5.85 -32.00
N VAL A 499 0.07 -5.84 -30.68
CA VAL A 499 -0.93 -6.24 -29.68
C VAL A 499 -1.41 -5.01 -28.94
N VAL A 500 -2.70 -4.71 -29.07
CA VAL A 500 -3.34 -3.59 -28.38
C VAL A 500 -4.29 -4.12 -27.31
N SER A 501 -4.08 -3.68 -26.08
CA SER A 501 -4.89 -4.03 -24.92
C SER A 501 -5.29 -2.78 -24.13
N ALA A 502 -6.39 -2.89 -23.38
CA ALA A 502 -6.76 -1.84 -22.43
C ALA A 502 -5.69 -1.77 -21.35
N PHE A 503 -5.29 -0.55 -20.97
CA PHE A 503 -4.45 -0.39 -19.79
C PHE A 503 -5.30 -0.71 -18.55
N VAL A 504 -4.81 -1.65 -17.75
CA VAL A 504 -5.32 -1.99 -16.41
C VAL A 504 -4.29 -1.50 -15.39
N ASP A 505 -4.70 -0.80 -14.34
CA ASP A 505 -3.73 -0.41 -13.32
C ASP A 505 -3.25 -1.65 -12.51
N ASN A 506 -2.17 -1.48 -11.75
CA ASN A 506 -1.56 -2.56 -11.00
C ASN A 506 -2.46 -3.09 -9.86
N GLU A 507 -3.26 -2.24 -9.21
CA GLU A 507 -4.19 -2.63 -8.15
C GLU A 507 -5.41 -3.37 -8.72
N THR A 508 -6.00 -2.88 -9.80
CA THR A 508 -7.08 -3.52 -10.54
C THR A 508 -6.63 -4.88 -11.09
N ASN A 509 -5.39 -5.00 -11.60
CA ASN A 509 -4.87 -6.28 -12.06
C ASN A 509 -4.66 -7.27 -10.90
N LYS A 510 -4.13 -6.83 -9.76
CA LYS A 510 -4.03 -7.68 -8.55
C LYS A 510 -5.41 -8.14 -8.09
N LEU A 511 -6.41 -7.25 -8.11
CA LEU A 511 -7.79 -7.57 -7.75
C LEU A 511 -8.40 -8.55 -8.76
N PHE A 512 -8.15 -8.38 -10.05
CA PHE A 512 -8.61 -9.29 -11.10
C PHE A 512 -8.07 -10.70 -10.93
N HIS A 513 -6.76 -10.84 -10.68
CA HIS A 513 -6.14 -12.14 -10.40
C HIS A 513 -6.69 -12.78 -9.13
N TYR A 514 -6.92 -11.98 -8.08
CA TYR A 514 -7.54 -12.48 -6.86
C TYR A 514 -8.97 -12.96 -7.10
N ALA A 515 -9.77 -12.17 -7.83
CA ALA A 515 -11.15 -12.48 -8.18
C ALA A 515 -11.28 -13.72 -9.07
N LYS A 516 -10.26 -14.13 -9.83
CA LYS A 516 -10.28 -15.38 -10.61
C LYS A 516 -10.50 -16.63 -9.76
N SER A 517 -10.25 -16.58 -8.46
CA SER A 517 -10.65 -17.64 -7.52
C SER A 517 -12.16 -17.95 -7.60
N LEU A 518 -13.01 -16.98 -7.96
CA LEU A 518 -14.45 -17.17 -8.13
C LEU A 518 -14.80 -18.05 -9.36
N LYS A 519 -13.86 -18.31 -10.27
CA LYS A 519 -14.09 -19.24 -11.40
C LYS A 519 -14.40 -20.65 -10.94
N SER A 520 -13.79 -21.11 -9.84
CA SER A 520 -14.11 -22.45 -9.29
C SER A 520 -15.53 -22.53 -8.73
N LEU A 521 -16.17 -21.38 -8.47
CA LEU A 521 -17.55 -21.26 -8.00
C LEU A 521 -18.55 -20.99 -9.15
N GLY A 522 -18.10 -21.07 -10.41
CA GLY A 522 -18.96 -20.87 -11.59
C GLY A 522 -19.12 -19.41 -12.05
N TYR A 523 -18.33 -18.47 -11.50
CA TYR A 523 -18.34 -17.08 -11.94
C TYR A 523 -17.37 -16.86 -13.11
N HIS A 524 -17.83 -16.17 -14.15
CA HIS A 524 -16.99 -15.62 -15.20
C HIS A 524 -16.51 -14.22 -14.80
N VAL A 525 -15.21 -14.07 -14.55
CA VAL A 525 -14.56 -12.83 -14.10
C VAL A 525 -13.89 -12.14 -15.28
N PHE A 526 -14.17 -10.84 -15.47
CA PHE A 526 -13.63 -10.01 -16.55
C PHE A 526 -13.33 -8.59 -16.06
N CYS A 527 -12.46 -7.88 -16.78
CA CYS A 527 -12.19 -6.47 -16.53
C CYS A 527 -12.95 -5.60 -17.54
N LYS A 528 -13.35 -4.41 -17.11
CA LYS A 528 -13.88 -3.37 -18.00
C LYS A 528 -13.63 -2.00 -17.38
N ASN A 529 -13.12 -1.04 -18.14
CA ASN A 529 -12.91 0.33 -17.66
C ASN A 529 -12.14 0.39 -16.32
N ASN A 530 -11.06 -0.40 -16.23
CA ASN A 530 -10.24 -0.46 -15.02
C ASN A 530 -11.04 -0.84 -13.74
N SER A 531 -12.06 -1.67 -13.90
CA SER A 531 -12.86 -2.25 -12.82
C SER A 531 -13.04 -3.74 -13.06
N VAL A 532 -13.07 -4.51 -11.98
CA VAL A 532 -13.24 -5.97 -12.02
C VAL A 532 -14.72 -6.32 -11.90
N PHE A 533 -15.19 -7.25 -12.72
CA PHE A 533 -16.58 -7.71 -12.71
C PHE A 533 -16.65 -9.24 -12.72
N ALA A 534 -17.72 -9.80 -12.14
CA ALA A 534 -18.03 -11.21 -12.14
C ALA A 534 -19.50 -11.46 -12.51
N ARG A 535 -19.77 -12.51 -13.30
CA ARG A 535 -21.14 -12.91 -13.68
C ARG A 535 -21.32 -14.43 -13.55
N VAL A 536 -22.52 -14.91 -13.20
CA VAL A 536 -22.83 -16.35 -13.09
C VAL A 536 -23.59 -16.82 -14.32
N GLY A 537 -22.93 -17.33 -15.34
CA GLY A 537 -23.57 -17.72 -16.61
C GLY A 537 -23.97 -16.54 -17.51
N ASP A 538 -24.63 -16.82 -18.64
CA ASP A 538 -24.76 -15.85 -19.73
C ASP A 538 -25.86 -14.79 -19.54
N ASN A 539 -26.89 -15.07 -18.73
CA ASN A 539 -28.05 -14.17 -18.51
C ASN A 539 -28.17 -13.61 -17.08
N SER A 540 -27.10 -13.68 -16.27
CA SER A 540 -27.14 -13.25 -14.86
C SER A 540 -26.60 -11.83 -14.66
N GLN A 541 -27.02 -11.22 -13.54
CA GLN A 541 -26.60 -9.89 -13.12
C GLN A 541 -25.08 -9.79 -13.00
N ILE A 542 -24.51 -8.72 -13.57
CA ILE A 542 -23.08 -8.41 -13.50
C ILE A 542 -22.79 -7.81 -12.12
N LEU A 543 -21.89 -8.43 -11.37
CA LEU A 543 -21.41 -7.95 -10.08
C LEU A 543 -20.11 -7.18 -10.29
N LYS A 544 -20.07 -5.91 -9.86
CA LYS A 544 -18.82 -5.15 -9.77
C LYS A 544 -18.08 -5.58 -8.51
N ILE A 545 -16.79 -5.86 -8.65
CA ILE A 545 -15.88 -6.23 -7.55
C ILE A 545 -14.94 -5.04 -7.35
N ASN A 546 -15.06 -4.41 -6.18
CA ASN A 546 -14.27 -3.24 -5.81
C ASN A 546 -13.12 -3.59 -4.85
N SER A 547 -13.16 -4.76 -4.18
CA SER A 547 -12.13 -5.14 -3.21
C SER A 547 -11.93 -6.66 -3.09
N LYS A 548 -10.78 -7.07 -2.51
CA LYS A 548 -10.51 -8.48 -2.18
C LYS A 548 -11.48 -9.02 -1.11
N LEU A 549 -11.93 -8.17 -0.19
CA LEU A 549 -12.89 -8.54 0.84
C LEU A 549 -14.25 -8.94 0.23
N GLU A 550 -14.70 -8.24 -0.83
CA GLU A 550 -15.91 -8.64 -1.55
C GLU A 550 -15.77 -10.03 -2.19
N VAL A 551 -14.60 -10.35 -2.75
CA VAL A 551 -14.29 -11.69 -3.29
C VAL A 551 -14.35 -12.75 -2.18
N ASP A 552 -13.77 -12.46 -1.02
CA ASP A 552 -13.78 -13.38 0.13
C ASP A 552 -15.19 -13.58 0.69
N ASN A 553 -16.01 -12.53 0.74
CA ASN A 553 -17.40 -12.60 1.18
C ASN A 553 -18.26 -13.41 0.20
N ILE A 554 -18.07 -13.24 -1.11
CA ILE A 554 -18.73 -14.07 -2.13
C ILE A 554 -18.32 -15.54 -1.97
N THR A 555 -17.04 -15.79 -1.71
CA THR A 555 -16.49 -17.15 -1.48
C THR A 555 -17.07 -17.78 -0.21
N LYS A 556 -17.12 -17.04 0.91
CA LYS A 556 -17.70 -17.50 2.18
C LYS A 556 -19.20 -17.76 2.10
N ASN A 557 -19.96 -16.86 1.48
CA ASN A 557 -21.41 -17.00 1.31
C ASN A 557 -21.77 -18.18 0.39
N SER A 558 -20.98 -18.41 -0.66
CA SER A 558 -21.16 -19.57 -1.55
C SER A 558 -20.87 -20.88 -0.82
N ASN A 559 -19.82 -20.91 0.03
CA ASN A 559 -19.51 -22.07 0.86
C ASN A 559 -20.54 -22.31 1.98
N GLN A 560 -21.11 -21.25 2.56
CA GLN A 560 -22.22 -21.37 3.52
C GLN A 560 -23.48 -21.94 2.88
N GLN A 561 -23.84 -21.54 1.65
CA GLN A 561 -24.96 -22.12 0.91
C GLN A 561 -24.74 -23.60 0.55
N ILE A 562 -23.50 -24.03 0.31
CA ILE A 562 -23.16 -25.44 0.09
C ILE A 562 -23.27 -26.23 1.41
N SER A 563 -22.83 -25.65 2.53
CA SER A 563 -22.98 -26.21 3.88
C SER A 563 -24.44 -26.33 4.33
N GLU A 564 -25.28 -25.32 4.02
CA GLU A 564 -26.70 -25.31 4.37
C GLU A 564 -27.52 -26.25 3.47
N LYS A 565 -27.20 -26.37 2.18
CA LYS A 565 -27.80 -27.41 1.31
C LYS A 565 -27.48 -28.83 1.79
N HIS A 566 -26.29 -29.04 2.39
CA HIS A 566 -25.96 -30.31 3.03
C HIS A 566 -26.72 -30.56 4.36
N LYS A 567 -27.09 -29.50 5.10
CA LYS A 567 -27.92 -29.60 6.32
C LYS A 567 -29.43 -29.68 6.05
N MET A 568 -29.92 -29.15 4.93
CA MET A 568 -31.36 -29.13 4.58
C MET A 568 -31.88 -30.37 3.86
N SER A 569 -31.07 -31.43 3.65
CA SER A 569 -31.57 -32.72 3.18
C SER A 569 -32.19 -33.61 4.28
N LEU A 570 -32.33 -33.12 5.53
CA LEU A 570 -32.84 -33.92 6.65
C LEU A 570 -34.11 -33.42 7.35
N THR A 571 -34.69 -32.29 6.97
CA THR A 571 -36.02 -31.91 7.50
C THR A 571 -36.81 -31.10 6.46
N GLY A 572 -37.90 -31.71 5.97
CA GLY A 572 -38.81 -31.06 5.04
C GLY A 572 -39.77 -30.11 5.73
N ALA A 573 -39.75 -28.83 5.34
CA ALA A 573 -40.92 -27.95 5.38
C ALA A 573 -40.70 -26.73 4.47
N LYS A 574 -41.71 -26.43 3.66
CA LYS A 574 -41.81 -25.27 2.76
C LYS A 574 -41.92 -23.97 3.55
N HIS A 575 -41.26 -22.90 3.11
CA HIS A 575 -41.90 -21.57 3.02
C HIS A 575 -41.20 -20.61 2.04
N LYS A 576 -42.04 -19.74 1.45
CA LYS A 576 -41.83 -18.89 0.28
C LYS A 576 -41.12 -17.55 0.57
N SER A 577 -40.25 -17.16 -0.38
CA SER A 577 -39.99 -15.85 -0.99
C SER A 577 -40.18 -14.53 -0.21
N VAL A 578 -39.19 -13.64 -0.31
CA VAL A 578 -39.43 -12.23 -0.70
C VAL A 578 -38.33 -11.76 -1.65
N ILE A 579 -38.75 -11.32 -2.82
CA ILE A 579 -37.98 -10.66 -3.88
C ILE A 579 -38.09 -9.15 -3.61
N HIS A 580 -36.97 -8.43 -3.57
CA HIS A 580 -36.95 -7.01 -3.93
C HIS A 580 -36.26 -6.84 -5.29
N LYS A 581 -37.10 -6.65 -6.31
CA LYS A 581 -36.75 -6.10 -7.62
C LYS A 581 -36.44 -4.61 -7.47
N LYS A 582 -35.33 -4.17 -8.03
CA LYS A 582 -35.24 -2.87 -8.73
C LYS A 582 -34.80 -3.15 -10.17
N LYS A 583 -35.70 -2.82 -11.11
CA LYS A 583 -35.39 -2.55 -12.54
C LYS A 583 -34.88 -1.10 -12.60
N GLU A 584 -33.85 -0.79 -13.38
CA GLU A 584 -33.81 -0.33 -14.80
C GLU A 584 -32.29 -0.21 -15.10
N ASP A 585 -31.68 -0.46 -16.27
CA ASP A 585 -32.09 -0.32 -17.67
C ASP A 585 -31.41 -1.39 -18.57
N GLU A 586 -32.05 -1.64 -19.72
CA GLU A 586 -31.65 -2.57 -20.78
C GLU A 586 -30.60 -1.99 -21.75
N ASN A 587 -29.83 -2.91 -22.36
CA ASN A 587 -29.08 -2.79 -23.62
C ASN A 587 -27.79 -1.96 -23.67
N ALA A 588 -26.66 -2.65 -23.52
CA ALA A 588 -25.61 -2.69 -24.54
C ALA A 588 -24.70 -3.89 -24.30
N GLN A 589 -24.67 -4.81 -25.26
CA GLN A 589 -23.75 -5.95 -25.32
C GLN A 589 -22.32 -5.42 -25.59
N LEU A 590 -21.69 -4.89 -24.54
CA LEU A 590 -20.32 -4.37 -24.60
C LEU A 590 -19.34 -5.53 -24.36
N SER A 591 -18.55 -5.83 -25.38
CA SER A 591 -17.50 -6.85 -25.37
C SER A 591 -16.62 -6.76 -24.12
N ALA A 592 -16.42 -7.87 -23.42
CA ALA A 592 -15.50 -7.95 -22.29
C ALA A 592 -14.09 -7.52 -22.73
N GLU A 593 -13.41 -6.69 -21.93
CA GLU A 593 -12.03 -6.32 -22.19
C GLU A 593 -11.13 -7.48 -21.73
N GLU A 594 -10.45 -8.15 -22.66
CA GLU A 594 -9.45 -9.17 -22.33
C GLU A 594 -8.25 -8.48 -21.65
N CYS A 595 -8.07 -8.75 -20.35
CA CYS A 595 -6.89 -8.34 -19.61
C CYS A 595 -5.67 -9.15 -20.09
N ASP A 596 -4.61 -8.44 -20.45
CA ASP A 596 -3.39 -8.99 -21.01
C ASP A 596 -2.45 -9.52 -19.90
N GLU A 597 -2.60 -10.79 -19.54
CA GLU A 597 -1.84 -11.41 -18.44
C GLU A 597 -0.32 -11.33 -18.63
N GLU A 598 0.18 -11.28 -19.87
CA GLU A 598 1.62 -11.24 -20.12
C GLU A 598 2.23 -9.88 -19.75
N PHE A 599 1.46 -8.80 -19.89
CA PHE A 599 1.94 -7.46 -19.55
C PHE A 599 2.19 -7.29 -18.04
N TYR A 600 1.44 -7.99 -17.19
CA TYR A 600 1.53 -7.88 -15.73
C TYR A 600 2.31 -9.01 -15.04
N ARG A 601 2.84 -9.98 -15.78
CA ARG A 601 3.74 -11.00 -15.21
C ARG A 601 5.11 -10.38 -14.96
N LYS A 602 5.53 -10.36 -13.69
CA LYS A 602 6.90 -9.99 -13.29
C LYS A 602 7.93 -11.01 -13.77
#